data_AF-A0A1H0II99-F1
#
_entry.id   AF-A0A1H0II99-F1
#
_cell.length_a   1.000
_cell.length_b   1.000
_cell.length_c   1.000
_cell.angle_alpha   90.00
_cell.angle_beta   90.00
_cell.angle_gamma   90.00
#
_symmetry.space_group_name_H-M   'P 1'
#
loop_
_entity.id
_entity.type
_entity.pdbx_description
1 polymer ?
#
loop_
_entity_poly.entity_id
_entity_poly.type
_entity_poly.pdbx_seq_one_letter_code
_entity_poly.pdbx_strand_id
1 'polypeptide(L)'
;MSQGLEHAAATERAADQPTVVVARTGRGWSVFAPGRAEDVDDLVEGMTLADLVSEELGALTEPDRGARRAARGPAGGADPDVDPRDARLAALERTVTQLEHALAARVSTERAIGVLAERHGTTPQAAFDQLRREARSQGRPVPELAREVLDGLAAQAAATEPDVAPASAPPPRTSAGRAPRTRTRAGRGPAEGRS
;
A
#
# COMPACT_ATOMS: atom_id res chain seq x y z
N MET A 1 -69.87 17.18 4.10
CA MET A 1 -69.31 15.94 3.51
C MET A 1 -67.98 16.25 2.82
N SER A 2 -66.89 16.50 3.57
CA SER A 2 -65.58 16.79 2.97
C SER A 2 -64.39 16.50 3.91
N GLN A 3 -64.29 15.31 4.51
CA GLN A 3 -63.09 14.88 5.27
C GLN A 3 -62.55 13.50 4.87
N GLY A 4 -63.08 12.89 3.80
CA GLY A 4 -62.68 11.54 3.38
C GLY A 4 -61.52 11.45 2.39
N LEU A 5 -61.01 12.58 1.85
CA LEU A 5 -60.01 12.56 0.77
C LEU A 5 -58.58 12.90 1.22
N GLU A 6 -58.37 13.44 2.43
CA GLU A 6 -57.01 13.79 2.88
C GLU A 6 -56.25 12.61 3.51
N HIS A 7 -56.94 11.61 4.07
CA HIS A 7 -56.28 10.44 4.67
C HIS A 7 -55.72 9.46 3.62
N ALA A 8 -56.35 9.35 2.45
CA ALA A 8 -55.89 8.45 1.38
C ALA A 8 -54.61 8.97 0.69
N ALA A 9 -54.46 10.29 0.56
CA ALA A 9 -53.28 10.93 -0.04
C ALA A 9 -52.05 10.94 0.88
N ALA A 10 -52.22 10.73 2.20
CA ALA A 10 -51.13 10.57 3.15
C ALA A 10 -50.54 9.16 3.12
N THR A 11 -51.38 8.14 2.90
CA THR A 11 -50.94 6.73 2.77
C THR A 11 -50.22 6.43 1.46
N GLU A 12 -50.58 7.09 0.35
CA GLU A 12 -49.86 6.93 -0.93
C GLU A 12 -48.49 7.62 -0.92
N ARG A 13 -48.33 8.76 -0.22
CA ARG A 13 -47.03 9.45 -0.12
C ARG A 13 -46.01 8.75 0.79
N ALA A 14 -46.46 7.86 1.69
CA ALA A 14 -45.55 7.07 2.51
C ALA A 14 -44.86 5.96 1.69
N ALA A 15 -45.46 5.51 0.58
CA ALA A 15 -44.96 4.40 -0.22
C ALA A 15 -43.79 4.78 -1.15
N ASP A 16 -43.55 6.07 -1.39
CA ASP A 16 -42.51 6.57 -2.32
C ASP A 16 -41.30 7.18 -1.60
N GLN A 17 -41.22 7.04 -0.27
CA GLN A 17 -40.06 7.48 0.48
C GLN A 17 -38.94 6.44 0.32
N PRO A 18 -37.73 6.86 -0.08
CA PRO A 18 -36.61 5.93 -0.22
C PRO A 18 -36.36 5.27 1.14
N THR A 19 -36.63 3.98 1.24
CA THR A 19 -36.42 3.22 2.47
C THR A 19 -34.92 3.04 2.65
N VAL A 20 -34.38 3.67 3.69
CA VAL A 20 -32.99 3.50 4.12
C VAL A 20 -32.96 2.46 5.24
N VAL A 21 -32.12 1.44 5.09
CA VAL A 21 -31.94 0.37 6.06
C VAL A 21 -30.51 0.38 6.56
N VAL A 22 -30.32 0.55 7.85
CA VAL A 22 -29.02 0.32 8.49
C VAL A 22 -29.02 -1.11 9.03
N ALA A 23 -28.06 -1.93 8.60
CA ALA A 23 -27.95 -3.30 9.08
C ALA A 23 -26.55 -3.58 9.62
N ARG A 24 -26.52 -4.39 10.68
CA ARG A 24 -25.28 -4.98 11.19
C ARG A 24 -24.90 -6.16 10.30
N THR A 25 -23.75 -6.06 9.65
CA THR A 25 -23.15 -7.10 8.82
C THR A 25 -22.01 -7.80 9.58
N GLY A 26 -21.43 -8.85 9.00
CA GLY A 26 -20.25 -9.51 9.57
C GLY A 26 -19.03 -8.59 9.70
N ARG A 27 -19.03 -7.44 9.03
CA ARG A 27 -17.93 -6.46 9.01
C ARG A 27 -18.13 -5.19 9.83
N GLY A 28 -19.32 -4.99 10.39
CA GLY A 28 -19.66 -3.72 11.03
C GLY A 28 -21.05 -3.25 10.62
N TRP A 29 -21.20 -1.94 10.41
CA TRP A 29 -22.49 -1.34 10.06
C TRP A 29 -22.48 -0.89 8.60
N SER A 30 -23.54 -1.25 7.87
CA SER A 30 -23.72 -0.85 6.48
C SER A 30 -25.08 -0.17 6.32
N VAL A 31 -25.12 0.87 5.49
CA VAL A 31 -26.33 1.62 5.13
C VAL A 31 -26.75 1.23 3.71
N PHE A 32 -27.98 0.75 3.58
CA PHE A 32 -28.61 0.37 2.32
C PHE A 32 -29.67 1.42 1.96
N ALA A 33 -29.52 2.00 0.79
CA ALA A 33 -30.50 2.88 0.15
C ALA A 33 -30.76 2.38 -1.27
N PRO A 34 -31.84 2.83 -1.95
CA PRO A 34 -32.10 2.43 -3.33
C PRO A 34 -30.88 2.67 -4.24
N GLY A 35 -30.29 1.59 -4.76
CA GLY A 35 -29.11 1.64 -5.65
C GLY A 35 -27.76 1.91 -4.98
N ARG A 36 -27.71 1.99 -3.63
CA ARG A 36 -26.50 2.33 -2.85
C ARG A 36 -26.35 1.40 -1.66
N ALA A 37 -25.15 0.87 -1.47
CA ALA A 37 -24.74 0.20 -0.23
C ALA A 37 -23.38 0.76 0.18
N GLU A 38 -23.30 1.28 1.40
CA GLU A 38 -22.08 1.88 1.93
C GLU A 38 -21.75 1.29 3.29
N ASP A 39 -20.49 0.90 3.46
CA ASP A 39 -19.97 0.43 4.73
C ASP A 39 -19.49 1.63 5.53
N VAL A 40 -19.81 1.68 6.82
CA VAL A 40 -19.44 2.80 7.69
C VAL A 40 -18.41 2.33 8.70
N ASP A 41 -17.32 3.09 8.83
CA ASP A 41 -16.13 2.72 9.61
C ASP A 41 -16.41 2.68 11.13
N ASP A 42 -17.26 3.56 11.66
CA ASP A 42 -17.67 3.57 13.08
C ASP A 42 -19.20 3.61 13.23
N LEU A 43 -19.73 2.78 14.13
CA LEU A 43 -21.15 2.72 14.51
C LEU A 43 -21.69 4.10 14.92
N VAL A 44 -20.85 4.92 15.55
CA VAL A 44 -21.21 6.28 15.99
C VAL A 44 -21.43 7.20 14.79
N GLU A 45 -20.60 7.09 13.75
CA GLU A 45 -20.75 7.86 12.52
C GLU A 45 -21.98 7.40 11.74
N GLY A 46 -22.23 6.09 11.67
CA GLY A 46 -23.41 5.52 11.04
C GLY A 46 -24.73 5.92 11.72
N MET A 47 -24.76 5.95 13.07
CA MET A 47 -25.92 6.44 13.82
C MET A 47 -26.13 7.94 13.64
N THR A 48 -25.05 8.74 13.67
CA THR A 48 -25.15 10.20 13.48
C THR A 48 -25.70 10.54 12.09
N LEU A 49 -25.26 9.84 11.04
CA LEU A 49 -25.76 10.01 9.68
C LEU A 49 -27.22 9.54 9.56
N ALA A 50 -27.58 8.43 10.21
CA ALA A 50 -28.96 7.93 10.24
C ALA A 50 -29.90 8.89 10.99
N ASP A 51 -29.46 9.50 12.09
CA ASP A 51 -30.22 10.49 12.86
C ASP A 51 -30.42 11.76 12.03
N LEU A 52 -29.36 12.28 11.38
CA LEU A 52 -29.46 13.44 10.48
C LEU A 52 -30.42 13.20 9.30
N VAL A 53 -30.35 12.03 8.68
CA VAL A 53 -31.25 11.64 7.57
C VAL A 53 -32.68 11.49 8.08
N SER A 54 -32.88 10.91 9.27
CA SER A 54 -34.21 10.74 9.88
C SER A 54 -34.84 12.07 10.30
N GLU A 55 -34.03 13.02 10.78
CA GLU A 55 -34.45 14.39 11.06
C GLU A 55 -34.83 15.14 9.77
N GLU A 56 -34.04 15.00 8.71
CA GLU A 56 -34.33 15.59 7.39
C GLU A 56 -35.62 15.03 6.77
N LEU A 57 -35.90 13.74 6.98
CA LEU A 57 -37.12 13.05 6.54
C LEU A 57 -38.30 13.17 7.52
N GLY A 58 -38.12 13.81 8.68
CA GLY A 58 -39.17 14.05 9.68
C GLY A 58 -39.65 12.80 10.44
N ALA A 59 -38.86 11.73 10.47
CA ALA A 59 -39.24 10.41 10.96
C ALA A 59 -38.75 10.14 12.40
N LEU A 60 -39.21 10.91 13.38
CA LEU A 60 -39.02 10.55 14.80
C LEU A 60 -40.01 9.46 15.21
N THR A 61 -39.74 8.20 14.85
CA THR A 61 -40.58 7.05 15.22
C THR A 61 -39.89 6.26 16.34
N GLU A 62 -40.55 6.10 17.50
CA GLU A 62 -40.08 5.18 18.53
C GLU A 62 -39.87 3.78 17.92
N PRO A 63 -38.71 3.13 18.14
CA PRO A 63 -38.42 1.85 17.51
C PRO A 63 -39.43 0.81 17.97
N ASP A 64 -40.18 0.25 17.03
CA ASP A 64 -41.25 -0.70 17.33
C ASP A 64 -40.69 -2.06 17.82
N ARG A 65 -41.57 -2.97 18.21
CA ARG A 65 -41.16 -4.31 18.68
C ARG A 65 -40.44 -5.13 17.60
N GLY A 66 -40.70 -4.85 16.32
CA GLY A 66 -40.03 -5.48 15.18
C GLY A 66 -38.59 -5.02 15.06
N ALA A 67 -38.33 -3.72 15.13
CA ALA A 67 -37.00 -3.12 15.12
C ALA A 67 -36.13 -3.65 16.27
N ARG A 68 -36.70 -3.74 17.48
CA ARG A 68 -36.01 -4.29 18.66
C ARG A 68 -35.67 -5.77 18.52
N ARG A 69 -36.51 -6.55 17.82
CA ARG A 69 -36.26 -7.97 17.53
C ARG A 69 -35.19 -8.13 16.46
N ALA A 70 -35.19 -7.29 15.43
CA ALA A 70 -34.19 -7.29 14.37
C ALA A 70 -32.78 -6.95 14.89
N ALA A 71 -32.66 -5.99 15.81
CA ALA A 71 -31.39 -5.65 16.47
C ALA A 71 -30.76 -6.82 17.26
N ARG A 72 -31.56 -7.83 17.62
CA ARG A 72 -31.09 -8.99 18.39
C ARG A 72 -30.42 -10.08 17.53
N GLY A 73 -30.58 -10.00 16.21
CA GLY A 73 -30.01 -10.93 15.22
C GLY A 73 -30.59 -12.36 15.27
N PRO A 74 -30.56 -13.13 14.18
CA PRO A 74 -30.90 -14.55 14.21
C PRO A 74 -29.79 -15.31 14.97
N ALA A 75 -30.18 -16.10 15.96
CA ALA A 75 -29.28 -17.02 16.64
C ALA A 75 -29.08 -18.27 15.78
N GLY A 76 -27.96 -18.35 15.06
CA GLY A 76 -27.35 -19.62 14.67
C GLY A 76 -27.04 -19.83 13.18
N GLY A 77 -25.85 -20.38 12.92
CA GLY A 77 -25.76 -21.57 12.07
C GLY A 77 -24.90 -21.56 10.80
N ALA A 78 -23.85 -20.76 10.68
CA ALA A 78 -22.73 -20.92 9.73
C ALA A 78 -21.54 -20.10 10.28
N ASP A 79 -20.28 -20.42 9.96
CA ASP A 79 -19.16 -19.52 10.31
C ASP A 79 -19.29 -18.25 9.45
N PRO A 80 -19.82 -17.14 9.99
CA PRO A 80 -20.33 -16.01 9.22
C PRO A 80 -19.27 -14.91 9.00
N ASP A 81 -18.00 -15.19 9.31
CA ASP A 81 -17.01 -14.16 9.66
C ASP A 81 -16.01 -13.81 8.53
N VAL A 82 -16.00 -14.54 7.40
CA VAL A 82 -15.17 -14.16 6.25
C VAL A 82 -16.02 -13.43 5.23
N ASP A 83 -15.97 -12.12 5.24
CA ASP A 83 -16.71 -11.36 4.24
C ASP A 83 -16.07 -11.54 2.85
N PRO A 84 -16.89 -11.71 1.79
CA PRO A 84 -16.44 -11.93 0.41
C PRO A 84 -15.36 -10.97 -0.11
N ARG A 85 -15.29 -9.71 0.36
CA ARG A 85 -14.17 -8.83 -0.03
C ARG A 85 -12.83 -9.19 0.61
N ASP A 86 -12.80 -9.77 1.81
CA ASP A 86 -11.58 -10.19 2.51
C ASP A 86 -11.05 -11.44 1.84
N ALA A 87 -11.95 -12.35 1.43
CA ALA A 87 -11.61 -13.47 0.57
C ALA A 87 -11.02 -12.99 -0.79
N ARG A 88 -11.57 -11.91 -1.36
CA ARG A 88 -11.05 -11.30 -2.60
C ARG A 88 -9.68 -10.64 -2.39
N LEU A 89 -9.51 -9.88 -1.31
CA LEU A 89 -8.24 -9.25 -0.92
C LEU A 89 -7.16 -10.31 -0.70
N ALA A 90 -7.45 -11.36 0.08
CA ALA A 90 -6.53 -12.48 0.27
C ALA A 90 -6.19 -13.24 -1.03
N ALA A 91 -7.11 -13.28 -2.01
CA ALA A 91 -6.81 -13.83 -3.33
C ALA A 91 -5.91 -12.91 -4.16
N LEU A 92 -6.14 -11.58 -4.10
CA LEU A 92 -5.31 -10.56 -4.74
C LEU A 92 -3.90 -10.57 -4.16
N GLU A 93 -3.75 -10.56 -2.83
CA GLU A 93 -2.46 -10.62 -2.14
C GLU A 93 -1.66 -11.86 -2.54
N ARG A 94 -2.30 -13.04 -2.55
CA ARG A 94 -1.67 -14.27 -3.04
C ARG A 94 -1.20 -14.14 -4.49
N THR A 95 -2.00 -13.52 -5.34
CA THR A 95 -1.64 -13.29 -6.75
C THR A 95 -0.46 -12.34 -6.87
N VAL A 96 -0.44 -11.26 -6.09
CA VAL A 96 0.68 -10.30 -6.06
C VAL A 96 1.97 -11.00 -5.62
N THR A 97 1.95 -11.76 -4.52
CA THR A 97 3.12 -12.51 -4.06
C THR A 97 3.61 -13.52 -5.11
N GLN A 98 2.70 -14.20 -5.81
CA GLN A 98 3.07 -15.11 -6.90
C GLN A 98 3.74 -14.37 -8.07
N LEU A 99 3.21 -13.20 -8.45
CA LEU A 99 3.78 -12.39 -9.52
C LEU A 99 5.14 -11.81 -9.13
N GLU A 100 5.29 -11.30 -7.92
CA GLU A 100 6.57 -10.83 -7.38
C GLU A 100 7.61 -11.93 -7.39
N HIS A 101 7.25 -13.12 -6.91
CA HIS A 101 8.14 -14.27 -6.93
C HIS A 101 8.53 -14.68 -8.37
N ALA A 102 7.57 -14.73 -9.30
CA ALA A 102 7.81 -15.06 -10.70
C ALA A 102 8.70 -14.02 -11.40
N LEU A 103 8.48 -12.73 -11.13
CA LEU A 103 9.29 -11.63 -11.67
C LEU A 103 10.72 -11.70 -11.11
N ALA A 104 10.88 -11.90 -9.80
CA ALA A 104 12.20 -12.04 -9.19
C ALA A 104 12.98 -13.23 -9.78
N ALA A 105 12.31 -14.37 -9.98
CA ALA A 105 12.91 -15.55 -10.63
C ALA A 105 13.35 -15.26 -12.07
N ARG A 106 12.53 -14.56 -12.85
CA ARG A 106 12.85 -14.18 -14.23
C ARG A 106 14.04 -13.22 -14.30
N VAL A 107 14.01 -12.15 -13.51
CA VAL A 107 15.09 -11.14 -13.46
C VAL A 107 16.41 -11.78 -13.07
N SER A 108 16.41 -12.66 -12.05
CA SER A 108 17.61 -13.40 -11.65
C SER A 108 18.13 -14.30 -12.79
N THR A 109 17.24 -15.00 -13.49
CA THR A 109 17.60 -15.85 -14.62
C THR A 109 18.21 -15.04 -15.77
N GLU A 110 17.58 -13.93 -16.16
CA GLU A 110 18.07 -13.06 -17.24
C GLU A 110 19.43 -12.43 -16.91
N ARG A 111 19.63 -11.98 -15.65
CA ARG A 111 20.93 -11.48 -15.19
C ARG A 111 22.01 -12.57 -15.22
N ALA A 112 21.70 -13.77 -14.73
CA ALA A 112 22.65 -14.88 -14.75
C ALA A 112 23.03 -15.26 -16.19
N ILE A 113 22.07 -15.29 -17.12
CA ILE A 113 22.35 -15.51 -18.55
C ILE A 113 23.31 -14.44 -19.08
N GLY A 114 23.05 -13.16 -18.77
CA GLY A 114 23.91 -12.05 -19.19
C GLY A 114 25.35 -12.24 -18.72
N VAL A 115 25.54 -12.55 -17.44
CA VAL A 115 26.88 -12.76 -16.88
C VAL A 115 27.56 -14.00 -17.46
N LEU A 116 26.86 -15.12 -17.60
CA LEU A 116 27.43 -16.33 -18.19
C LEU A 116 27.81 -16.10 -19.66
N ALA A 117 26.97 -15.40 -20.42
CA ALA A 117 27.25 -15.07 -21.81
C ALA A 117 28.53 -14.24 -21.93
N GLU A 118 28.68 -13.21 -21.10
CA GLU A 118 29.89 -12.38 -21.04
C GLU A 118 31.13 -13.19 -20.64
N ARG A 119 31.06 -13.94 -19.53
CA ARG A 119 32.20 -14.70 -18.98
C ARG A 119 32.71 -15.79 -19.91
N HIS A 120 31.81 -16.42 -20.66
CA HIS A 120 32.16 -17.51 -21.57
C HIS A 120 32.35 -17.06 -23.02
N GLY A 121 32.12 -15.78 -23.34
CA GLY A 121 32.18 -15.27 -24.71
C GLY A 121 31.15 -15.93 -25.64
N THR A 122 29.99 -16.30 -25.10
CA THR A 122 28.93 -17.01 -25.83
C THR A 122 27.71 -16.13 -26.05
N THR A 123 26.81 -16.55 -26.94
CA THR A 123 25.53 -15.86 -27.10
C THR A 123 24.62 -16.10 -25.88
N PRO A 124 23.70 -15.16 -25.56
CA PRO A 124 22.72 -15.35 -24.49
C PRO A 124 21.90 -16.65 -24.65
N GLN A 125 21.57 -17.02 -25.89
CA GLN A 125 20.88 -18.27 -26.21
C GLN A 125 21.70 -19.49 -25.78
N ALA A 126 22.98 -19.53 -26.13
CA ALA A 126 23.88 -20.63 -25.77
C ALA A 126 24.11 -20.73 -24.26
N ALA A 127 24.25 -19.59 -23.58
CA ALA A 127 24.36 -19.52 -22.12
C ALA A 127 23.09 -20.02 -21.42
N PHE A 128 21.91 -19.64 -21.90
CA PHE A 128 20.64 -20.17 -21.37
C PHE A 128 20.51 -21.68 -21.59
N ASP A 129 20.86 -22.17 -22.78
CA ASP A 129 20.82 -23.60 -23.06
C ASP A 129 21.78 -24.39 -22.16
N GLN A 130 22.96 -23.85 -21.86
CA GLN A 130 23.89 -24.43 -20.90
C GLN A 130 23.30 -24.46 -19.49
N LEU A 131 22.81 -23.32 -18.99
CA LEU A 131 22.18 -23.23 -17.68
C LEU A 131 21.01 -24.22 -17.54
N ARG A 132 20.22 -24.38 -18.60
CA ARG A 132 19.09 -25.33 -18.63
C ARG A 132 19.56 -26.78 -18.70
N ARG A 133 20.70 -27.10 -19.31
CA ARG A 133 21.29 -28.45 -19.28
C ARG A 133 21.78 -28.78 -17.87
N GLU A 134 22.50 -27.87 -17.24
CA GLU A 134 23.01 -28.03 -15.88
C GLU A 134 21.87 -28.22 -14.88
N ALA A 135 20.86 -27.33 -14.90
CA ALA A 135 19.69 -27.44 -14.04
C ALA A 135 18.97 -28.79 -14.18
N ARG A 136 18.77 -29.27 -15.42
CA ARG A 136 18.16 -30.59 -15.65
C ARG A 136 19.03 -31.73 -15.14
N SER A 137 20.34 -31.68 -15.35
CA SER A 137 21.26 -32.73 -14.87
C SER A 137 21.28 -32.86 -13.35
N GLN A 138 21.01 -31.76 -12.64
CA GLN A 138 20.91 -31.71 -11.18
C GLN A 138 19.49 -31.96 -10.65
N GLY A 139 18.48 -32.04 -11.53
CA GLY A 139 17.08 -32.16 -11.11
C GLY A 139 16.53 -30.90 -10.42
N ARG A 140 17.09 -29.72 -10.73
CA ARG A 140 16.79 -28.46 -10.06
C ARG A 140 16.14 -27.44 -11.00
N PRO A 141 15.36 -26.49 -10.48
CA PRO A 141 14.77 -25.44 -11.29
C PRO A 141 15.84 -24.40 -11.69
N VAL A 142 15.78 -23.93 -12.95
CA VAL A 142 16.72 -22.95 -13.52
C VAL A 142 16.90 -21.68 -12.66
N PRO A 143 15.83 -21.08 -12.08
CA PRO A 143 15.98 -19.88 -11.26
C PRO A 143 16.81 -20.08 -9.98
N GLU A 144 16.89 -21.29 -9.43
CA GLU A 144 17.76 -21.55 -8.27
C GLU A 144 19.23 -21.53 -8.68
N LEU A 145 19.57 -22.22 -9.77
CA LEU A 145 20.93 -22.24 -10.30
C LEU A 145 21.37 -20.83 -10.75
N ALA A 146 20.44 -20.05 -11.32
CA ALA A 146 20.69 -18.65 -11.66
C ALA A 146 21.07 -17.80 -10.44
N ARG A 147 20.41 -18.00 -9.29
CA ARG A 147 20.75 -17.30 -8.04
C ARG A 147 22.15 -17.70 -7.56
N GLU A 148 22.50 -18.98 -7.59
CA GLU A 148 23.84 -19.45 -7.20
C GLU A 148 24.95 -18.86 -8.06
N VAL A 149 24.72 -18.72 -9.37
CA VAL A 149 25.64 -18.02 -10.27
C VAL A 149 25.86 -16.58 -9.83
N LEU A 150 24.78 -15.86 -9.51
CA LEU A 150 24.85 -14.46 -9.06
C LEU A 150 25.51 -14.32 -7.67
N ASP A 151 25.17 -15.20 -6.73
CA ASP A 151 25.74 -15.21 -5.38
C ASP A 151 27.24 -15.51 -5.44
N GLY A 152 27.65 -16.45 -6.30
CA GLY A 152 29.05 -16.75 -6.55
C GLY A 152 29.83 -15.55 -7.11
N LEU A 153 29.21 -14.68 -7.89
CA LEU A 153 29.83 -13.44 -8.38
C LEU A 153 29.95 -12.39 -7.28
N ALA A 154 28.90 -12.23 -6.47
CA ALA A 154 28.93 -11.30 -5.34
C ALA A 154 30.04 -11.69 -4.34
N ALA A 155 30.21 -12.98 -4.08
CA ALA A 155 31.30 -13.50 -3.24
C ALA A 155 32.69 -13.25 -3.84
N GLN A 156 32.87 -13.45 -5.15
CA GLN A 156 34.13 -13.16 -5.85
C GLN A 156 34.46 -11.66 -5.83
N ALA A 157 33.46 -10.80 -6.03
CA ALA A 157 33.62 -9.35 -5.94
C ALA A 157 34.06 -8.92 -4.54
N ALA A 158 33.40 -9.43 -3.50
CA ALA A 158 33.76 -9.16 -2.10
C ALA A 158 35.18 -9.65 -1.74
N ALA A 159 35.62 -10.78 -2.30
CA ALA A 159 36.98 -11.29 -2.10
C ALA A 159 38.05 -10.47 -2.85
N THR A 160 37.66 -9.75 -3.91
CA THR A 160 38.56 -8.91 -4.71
C THR A 160 38.68 -7.50 -4.15
N GLU A 161 37.76 -7.05 -3.30
CA GLU A 161 37.94 -5.83 -2.53
C GLU A 161 39.11 -6.05 -1.55
N PRO A 162 40.28 -5.40 -1.76
CA PRO A 162 41.34 -5.48 -0.78
C PRO A 162 40.81 -4.89 0.53
N ASP A 163 41.20 -5.50 1.65
CA ASP A 163 41.12 -4.92 2.99
C ASP A 163 41.74 -3.52 2.95
N VAL A 164 40.93 -2.51 2.63
CA VAL A 164 41.27 -1.12 2.90
C VAL A 164 41.10 -0.98 4.40
N ALA A 165 42.11 -1.47 5.12
CA ALA A 165 42.33 -1.14 6.50
C ALA A 165 42.10 0.37 6.66
N PRO A 166 41.28 0.82 7.63
CA PRO A 166 41.03 2.24 7.79
C PRO A 166 42.39 2.89 8.06
N ALA A 167 42.84 3.71 7.10
CA ALA A 167 44.01 4.54 7.27
C ALA A 167 43.81 5.32 8.58
N SER A 168 44.58 4.94 9.59
CA SER A 168 44.62 5.60 10.89
C SER A 168 44.71 7.10 10.67
N ALA A 169 43.71 7.82 11.19
CA ALA A 169 43.56 9.25 11.04
C ALA A 169 44.89 9.99 11.32
N PRO A 170 45.27 10.99 10.50
CA PRO A 170 46.42 11.82 10.84
C PRO A 170 46.15 12.58 12.15
N PRO A 171 47.15 12.78 13.03
CA PRO A 171 46.93 13.49 14.29
C PRO A 171 46.51 14.95 14.04
N PRO A 172 45.69 15.54 14.93
CA PRO A 172 45.22 16.91 14.77
C PRO A 172 46.40 17.88 14.82
N ARG A 173 46.58 18.65 13.75
CA ARG A 173 47.53 19.77 13.71
C ARG A 173 47.01 20.86 14.65
N THR A 174 47.67 21.04 15.79
CA THR A 174 47.44 22.17 16.68
C THR A 174 47.77 23.47 15.95
N SER A 175 46.76 24.31 15.69
CA SER A 175 46.93 25.66 15.17
C SER A 175 47.49 26.57 16.27
N ALA A 176 48.82 26.64 16.34
CA ALA A 176 49.50 27.66 17.13
C ALA A 176 49.23 29.04 16.52
N GLY A 177 48.74 29.95 17.35
CA GLY A 177 48.16 31.23 16.98
C GLY A 177 49.09 32.18 16.21
N ARG A 178 48.48 32.97 15.32
CA ARG A 178 49.11 34.15 14.72
C ARG A 178 48.33 35.39 15.14
N ALA A 179 49.00 36.21 15.95
CA ALA A 179 48.51 37.47 16.51
C ALA A 179 48.09 38.50 15.42
N PRO A 180 47.08 39.34 15.70
CA PRO A 180 46.68 40.41 14.80
C PRO A 180 47.64 41.60 14.89
N ARG A 181 48.16 42.05 13.74
CA ARG A 181 48.92 43.31 13.62
C ARG A 181 47.98 44.43 13.22
N THR A 182 47.69 45.31 14.17
CA THR A 182 47.05 46.61 13.95
C THR A 182 48.04 47.58 13.30
N ARG A 183 47.68 48.19 12.17
CA ARG A 183 48.20 49.50 11.75
C ARG A 183 47.08 50.33 11.11
N THR A 184 46.55 51.23 11.93
CA THR A 184 46.25 52.66 11.63
C THR A 184 47.22 53.24 10.57
N ARG A 185 46.92 54.24 9.72
CA ARG A 185 45.87 55.27 9.65
C ARG A 185 46.14 56.11 8.38
N ALA A 186 45.05 56.70 7.85
CA ALA A 186 44.94 57.98 7.12
C ALA A 186 45.38 58.14 5.64
N GLY A 187 44.50 58.87 4.94
CA GLY A 187 44.83 59.75 3.81
C GLY A 187 43.96 59.46 2.57
N ARG A 188 42.76 60.06 2.44
CA ARG A 188 42.52 61.37 1.79
C ARG A 188 42.69 61.31 0.26
N GLY A 189 41.59 61.22 -0.49
CA GLY A 189 41.12 62.34 -1.31
C GLY A 189 40.56 61.87 -2.67
N PRO A 190 39.76 62.68 -3.39
CA PRO A 190 38.53 62.21 -4.04
C PRO A 190 38.48 62.41 -5.57
N ALA A 191 37.28 62.15 -6.12
CA ALA A 191 36.73 62.62 -7.40
C ALA A 191 37.19 61.84 -8.65
N GLU A 192 36.44 61.65 -9.73
CA GLU A 192 35.07 61.90 -10.20
C GLU A 192 35.06 61.29 -11.62
N GLY A 193 33.88 61.05 -12.22
CA GLY A 193 33.80 61.01 -13.69
C GLY A 193 32.92 59.93 -14.28
N ARG A 194 31.64 60.27 -14.45
CA ARG A 194 30.69 59.65 -15.39
C ARG A 194 31.09 59.97 -16.84
N SER A 195 31.01 58.98 -17.72
CA SER A 195 30.20 58.93 -18.96
C SER A 195 30.74 57.85 -19.89
#